data_AF-A0A1I0X668-F1
#
_entry.id   AF-A0A1I0X668-F1
#
_cell.length_a   1.000
_cell.length_b   1.000
_cell.length_c   1.000
_cell.angle_alpha   90.00
_cell.angle_beta   90.00
_cell.angle_gamma   90.00
#
_symmetry.space_group_name_H-M   'P 1'
#
loop_
_entity.id
_entity.type
_entity.pdbx_description
1 polymer ?
#
loop_
_entity_poly.entity_id
_entity_poly.type
_entity_poly.pdbx_seq_one_letter_code
_entity_poly.pdbx_strand_id
1 'polypeptide(L)'
;MSNHPTPFAPLNNNLNELVTYDPDHLLDFLSKKLLLKNDAALARALEVAPPVISKIRHRRLPVGASLLIRMHEISDLTIGELRSLMGDQRARYGISDKHSQTKDV
;
A
#
# COMPACT_ATOMS: atom_id res chain seq x y z
N MET A 1 11.91 -40.93 -23.87
CA MET A 1 12.49 -39.64 -23.44
C MET A 1 11.70 -38.48 -24.03
N SER A 2 11.04 -37.69 -23.19
CA SER A 2 10.70 -36.27 -23.39
C SER A 2 10.11 -35.77 -22.06
N ASN A 3 10.96 -35.39 -21.12
CA ASN A 3 10.53 -34.78 -19.86
C ASN A 3 10.13 -33.33 -20.17
N HIS A 4 8.85 -33.09 -20.39
CA HIS A 4 8.31 -31.74 -20.44
C HIS A 4 8.42 -31.14 -19.04
N PRO A 5 9.08 -29.98 -18.84
CA PRO A 5 9.03 -29.30 -17.56
C PRO A 5 7.59 -28.83 -17.34
N THR A 6 6.98 -29.29 -16.26
CA THR A 6 5.73 -28.78 -15.72
C THR A 6 5.87 -27.28 -15.37
N PRO A 7 4.93 -26.40 -15.77
CA PRO A 7 5.01 -24.95 -15.48
C PRO A 7 4.69 -24.59 -14.02
N PHE A 8 4.47 -25.58 -13.15
CA PHE A 8 4.23 -25.40 -11.73
C PHE A 8 5.45 -25.84 -10.93
N ALA A 9 6.52 -25.05 -11.02
CA ALA A 9 7.54 -25.06 -9.97
C ALA A 9 6.86 -24.62 -8.66
N PRO A 10 7.16 -25.26 -7.51
CA PRO A 10 6.50 -24.97 -6.26
C PRO A 10 6.71 -23.49 -5.90
N LEU A 11 5.59 -22.83 -5.58
CA LEU A 11 5.58 -21.52 -4.95
C LEU A 11 6.49 -21.61 -3.73
N ASN A 12 7.68 -21.03 -3.81
CA ASN A 12 8.48 -20.75 -2.64
C ASN A 12 7.65 -19.81 -1.78
N ASN A 13 6.85 -20.40 -0.90
CA ASN A 13 5.96 -19.77 0.04
C ASN A 13 6.86 -19.16 1.12
N ASN A 14 7.57 -18.11 0.74
CA ASN A 14 8.49 -17.42 1.62
C ASN A 14 7.62 -16.56 2.54
N LEU A 15 7.32 -17.10 3.72
CA LEU A 15 6.59 -16.42 4.78
C LEU A 15 7.19 -15.04 5.16
N ASN A 16 8.38 -14.68 4.62
CA ASN A 16 8.94 -13.33 4.75
C ASN A 16 8.28 -12.27 3.82
N GLU A 17 7.53 -12.65 2.78
CA GLU A 17 6.83 -11.67 1.91
C GLU A 17 5.68 -10.94 2.62
N LEU A 18 5.20 -11.48 3.75
CA LEU A 18 4.21 -10.83 4.62
C LEU A 18 4.85 -9.93 5.68
N VAL A 19 6.19 -9.90 5.80
CA VAL A 19 6.91 -9.24 6.90
C VAL A 19 7.18 -7.76 6.62
N THR A 20 7.01 -7.27 5.41
CA THR A 20 7.55 -5.95 5.00
C THR A 20 6.50 -4.91 4.63
N TYR A 21 5.24 -5.02 5.07
CA TYR A 21 4.30 -3.91 4.87
C TYR A 21 4.65 -2.74 5.79
N ASP A 22 5.24 -1.69 5.22
CA ASP A 22 5.69 -0.50 5.91
C ASP A 22 5.19 0.79 5.24
N PRO A 23 3.95 1.20 5.50
CA PRO A 23 3.42 2.45 4.94
C PRO A 23 4.06 3.70 5.55
N ASP A 24 4.74 3.59 6.69
CA ASP A 24 5.45 4.71 7.32
C ASP A 24 6.60 5.19 6.43
N HIS A 25 7.38 4.26 5.89
CA HIS A 25 8.44 4.55 4.92
C HIS A 25 7.92 5.22 3.65
N LEU A 26 6.77 4.80 3.12
CA LEU A 26 6.12 5.48 1.99
C LEU A 26 5.77 6.94 2.34
N LEU A 27 5.14 7.18 3.49
CA LEU A 27 4.70 8.51 3.89
C LEU A 27 5.88 9.46 4.15
N ASP A 28 6.98 8.95 4.71
CA ASP A 28 8.22 9.69 4.88
C ASP A 28 8.88 10.04 3.56
N PHE A 29 8.91 9.09 2.62
CA PHE A 29 9.42 9.33 1.28
C PHE A 29 8.60 10.43 0.57
N LEU A 30 7.28 10.34 0.61
CA LEU A 30 6.39 11.35 0.03
C LEU A 30 6.55 12.72 0.70
N SER A 31 6.66 12.77 2.03
CA SER A 31 6.89 14.01 2.76
C SER A 31 8.18 14.71 2.31
N LYS A 32 9.26 13.95 2.14
CA LYS A 32 10.54 14.47 1.65
C LYS A 32 10.47 14.91 0.19
N LYS A 33 9.89 14.07 -0.68
CA LYS A 33 9.81 14.34 -2.13
C LYS A 33 8.96 15.58 -2.43
N LEU A 34 7.88 15.78 -1.69
CA LEU A 34 6.96 16.92 -1.85
C LEU A 34 7.36 18.13 -1.00
N LEU A 35 8.50 18.07 -0.30
CA LEU A 35 9.02 19.13 0.57
C LEU A 35 8.01 19.56 1.66
N LEU A 36 7.26 18.60 2.20
CA LEU A 36 6.24 18.83 3.21
C LEU A 36 6.83 18.73 4.61
N LYS A 37 6.49 19.70 5.46
CA LYS A 37 7.06 19.82 6.81
C LYS A 37 6.51 18.79 7.81
N ASN A 38 5.27 18.31 7.62
CA ASN A 38 4.62 17.41 8.56
C ASN A 38 3.45 16.64 7.92
N ASP A 39 2.95 15.65 8.66
CA ASP A 39 1.80 14.82 8.28
C ASP A 39 0.52 15.61 8.01
N ALA A 40 0.32 16.75 8.68
CA ALA A 40 -0.86 17.57 8.43
C ALA A 40 -0.78 18.29 7.09
N ALA A 41 0.42 18.62 6.60
CA ALA A 41 0.62 19.11 5.25
C ALA A 41 0.45 17.98 4.22
N LEU A 42 1.00 16.80 4.51
CA LEU A 42 0.79 15.60 3.68
C LEU A 42 -0.68 15.22 3.55
N ALA A 43 -1.44 15.25 4.64
CA ALA A 43 -2.87 14.97 4.67
C ALA A 43 -3.64 15.93 3.75
N ARG A 44 -3.33 17.23 3.81
CA ARG A 44 -3.94 18.24 2.94
C ARG A 44 -3.60 18.03 1.48
N ALA A 45 -2.33 17.74 1.16
CA ALA A 45 -1.89 17.46 -0.20
C ALA A 45 -2.59 16.23 -0.80
N LEU A 46 -2.85 15.22 0.03
CA LEU A 46 -3.57 14.00 -0.35
C LEU A 46 -5.10 14.10 -0.23
N GLU A 47 -5.65 15.27 0.14
CA GLU A 47 -7.09 15.48 0.39
C GLU A 47 -7.71 14.50 1.40
N VAL A 48 -6.94 14.13 2.42
CA VAL A 48 -7.41 13.30 3.54
C VAL A 48 -7.36 14.05 4.86
N ALA A 49 -8.14 13.58 5.84
CA ALA A 49 -8.06 14.12 7.19
C ALA A 49 -6.74 13.70 7.88
N PRO A 50 -6.11 14.54 8.72
CA PRO A 50 -4.89 14.18 9.45
C PRO A 50 -4.96 12.85 10.24
N PRO A 51 -6.11 12.45 10.86
CA PRO A 51 -6.22 11.15 11.50
C PRO A 51 -6.05 9.95 10.57
N VAL A 52 -6.29 10.10 9.26
CA VAL A 52 -6.08 9.05 8.25
C VAL A 52 -4.59 8.75 8.13
N ILE A 53 -3.76 9.79 7.96
CA ILE A 53 -2.29 9.65 7.89
C ILE A 53 -1.76 9.02 9.18
N SER A 54 -2.21 9.51 10.33
CA SER A 54 -1.84 8.93 11.62
C SER A 54 -2.19 7.44 11.71
N LYS A 55 -3.42 7.05 11.34
CA LYS A 55 -3.83 5.63 11.36
C LYS A 55 -3.00 4.79 10.37
N ILE A 56 -2.61 5.33 9.23
CA ILE A 56 -1.76 4.63 8.25
C ILE A 56 -0.35 4.40 8.81
N ARG A 57 0.30 5.44 9.37
CA ARG A 57 1.62 5.31 10.01
C ARG A 57 1.65 4.24 11.10
N HIS A 58 0.59 4.21 11.92
CA HIS A 58 0.45 3.21 12.98
C HIS A 58 -0.14 1.88 12.50
N ARG A 59 -0.23 1.66 11.18
CA ARG A 59 -0.73 0.41 10.55
C ARG A 59 -2.13 0.00 11.02
N ARG A 60 -2.94 0.97 11.46
CA ARG A 60 -4.34 0.81 11.87
C ARG A 60 -5.33 1.00 10.71
N LEU A 61 -4.86 1.55 9.60
CA LEU A 61 -5.63 1.70 8.36
C LEU A 61 -4.73 1.34 7.18
N PRO A 62 -5.11 0.38 6.31
CA PRO A 62 -4.36 0.08 5.10
C PRO A 62 -4.46 1.23 4.08
N VAL A 63 -3.45 1.37 3.22
CA VAL A 63 -3.53 2.30 2.09
C VAL A 63 -4.46 1.70 1.02
N GLY A 64 -5.62 2.32 0.83
CA GLY A 64 -6.60 1.91 -0.16
C GLY A 64 -6.24 2.36 -1.58
N ALA A 65 -6.95 1.82 -2.57
CA ALA A 65 -6.72 2.13 -3.98
C ALA A 65 -6.91 3.62 -4.32
N SER A 66 -7.96 4.26 -3.80
CA SER A 66 -8.21 5.68 -4.01
C SER A 66 -7.05 6.55 -3.50
N LEU A 67 -6.53 6.25 -2.31
CA LEU A 67 -5.41 6.98 -1.74
C LEU A 67 -4.11 6.73 -2.52
N LEU A 68 -3.88 5.51 -3.00
CA LEU A 68 -2.76 5.19 -3.89
C LEU A 68 -2.80 5.99 -5.20
N ILE A 69 -3.98 6.16 -5.79
CA ILE A 69 -4.17 6.97 -7.00
C ILE A 69 -3.80 8.42 -6.71
N ARG A 70 -4.29 8.99 -5.60
CA ARG A 70 -3.94 10.37 -5.21
C ARG A 70 -2.44 10.54 -4.98
N MET A 71 -1.79 9.57 -4.32
CA MET A 71 -0.34 9.57 -4.13
C MET A 71 0.41 9.54 -5.47
N HIS A 72 -0.06 8.74 -6.43
CA HIS A 72 0.51 8.68 -7.78
C HIS A 72 0.43 10.04 -8.48
N GLU A 73 -0.76 10.65 -8.48
CA GLU A 73 -1.01 11.93 -9.17
C GLU A 73 -0.15 13.09 -8.64
N ILE A 74 0.05 13.18 -7.31
CA ILE A 74 0.78 14.31 -6.73
C ILE A 74 2.29 14.12 -6.71
N SER A 75 2.77 12.88 -6.81
CA SER A 75 4.20 12.55 -6.68
C SER A 75 4.85 12.15 -8.00
N ASP A 76 4.07 11.94 -9.06
CA ASP A 76 4.51 11.38 -10.35
C ASP A 76 5.22 10.02 -10.20
N LEU A 77 4.96 9.29 -9.12
CA LEU A 77 5.48 7.92 -8.90
C LEU A 77 4.48 6.91 -9.43
N THR A 78 4.95 5.91 -10.15
CA THR A 78 4.08 4.81 -10.59
C THR A 78 3.47 4.07 -9.38
N ILE A 79 2.30 3.46 -9.58
CA ILE A 79 1.67 2.63 -8.54
C ILE A 79 2.59 1.47 -8.11
N GLY A 80 3.42 0.96 -9.02
CA GLY A 80 4.43 -0.06 -8.72
C GLY A 80 5.51 0.43 -7.75
N GLU A 81 6.03 1.64 -7.96
CA GLU A 81 7.00 2.27 -7.05
C GLU A 81 6.39 2.53 -5.67
N LEU A 82 5.16 3.06 -5.61
CA LEU A 82 4.45 3.29 -4.35
C LEU A 82 4.27 1.98 -3.56
N ARG A 83 3.89 0.90 -4.24
CA ARG A 83 3.78 -0.44 -3.65
C ARG A 83 5.12 -0.97 -3.19
N SER A 84 6.18 -0.78 -3.98
CA SER A 84 7.53 -1.19 -3.62
C SER A 84 8.03 -0.46 -2.37
N LEU A 85 7.76 0.85 -2.24
CA LEU A 85 8.13 1.67 -1.09
C LEU A 85 7.47 1.17 0.21
N MET A 86 6.22 0.71 0.12
CA MET A 86 5.50 0.10 1.24
C MET A 86 5.86 -1.37 1.47
N GLY A 87 6.59 -2.02 0.57
CA GLY A 87 6.69 -3.48 0.53
C GLY A 87 5.34 -4.18 0.35
N ASP A 88 4.38 -3.51 -0.30
CA ASP A 88 3.03 -4.03 -0.53
C ASP A 88 2.95 -4.90 -1.78
N GLN A 89 2.94 -6.22 -1.56
CA GLN A 89 2.82 -7.23 -2.62
C GLN A 89 1.37 -7.66 -2.88
N ARG A 90 0.36 -6.99 -2.29
CA ARG A 90 -1.08 -7.36 -2.44
C ARG A 90 -1.62 -7.23 -3.87
N ALA A 91 -0.82 -6.77 -4.82
CA ALA A 91 -1.20 -6.58 -6.22
C ALA A 91 -1.58 -7.87 -6.98
N ARG A 92 -1.43 -9.06 -6.38
CA ARG A 92 -1.59 -10.33 -7.13
C ARG A 92 -2.99 -10.92 -7.14
N TYR A 93 -3.92 -10.46 -6.28
CA TYR A 93 -5.28 -11.04 -6.27
C TYR A 93 -6.32 -9.94 -6.14
N GLY A 94 -7.03 -9.71 -7.24
CA GLY A 94 -8.19 -8.83 -7.28
C GLY A 94 -9.22 -9.23 -6.22
N ILE A 95 -9.85 -8.20 -5.65
CA ILE A 95 -11.19 -8.24 -5.07
C ILE A 95 -11.42 -9.40 -4.08
N SER A 96 -11.16 -9.14 -2.79
CA SER A 96 -11.91 -9.82 -1.75
C SER A 96 -12.75 -8.77 -1.03
N ASP A 97 -13.96 -8.58 -1.55
CA ASP A 97 -15.07 -7.94 -0.86
C ASP A 97 -15.32 -8.66 0.47
N LYS A 98 -14.66 -8.21 1.53
CA LYS A 98 -15.10 -8.51 2.90
C LYS A 98 -15.98 -7.36 3.36
N HIS A 99 -17.24 -7.50 2.99
CA HIS A 99 -18.42 -6.79 3.47
C HIS A 99 -18.28 -6.36 4.95
N SER A 100 -18.13 -5.05 5.18
CA SER A 100 -18.26 -4.46 6.52
C SER A 100 -19.71 -4.60 6.96
N GLN A 101 -20.01 -5.59 7.79
CA GLN A 101 -21.29 -5.68 8.50
C GLN A 101 -21.34 -4.54 9.52
N THR A 102 -22.04 -3.45 9.18
CA THR A 102 -22.60 -2.54 10.18
C THR A 102 -23.80 -3.24 10.81
N LYS A 103 -23.72 -3.54 12.10
CA LYS A 103 -24.90 -3.88 12.90
C LYS A 103 -25.49 -2.56 13.38
N ASP A 104 -26.60 -2.17 12.78
CA ASP A 104 -27.49 -1.18 13.36
C ASP A 104 -28.13 -1.77 14.64
N VAL A 105 -28.10 -1.00 15.73
CA VAL A 105 -28.87 -1.23 16.97
C VAL A 105 -29.67 0.02 17.25
#